data_AF-A0A5E4MKZ8-F1
#
_entry.id   AF-A0A5E4MKZ8-F1
#
_cell.length_a   1.000
_cell.length_b   1.000
_cell.length_c   1.000
_cell.angle_alpha   90.00
_cell.angle_beta   90.00
_cell.angle_gamma   90.00
#
_symmetry.space_group_name_H-M   'P 1'
#
loop_
_entity.id
_entity.type
_entity.pdbx_description
1 polymer ?
#
loop_
_entity_poly.entity_id
_entity_poly.type
_entity_poly.pdbx_seq_one_letter_code
_entity_poly.pdbx_strand_id
1 'polypeptide(L)'
;MTSGVAAADDPLSQGSPLATDACAQKKINENNRRSNKPIMEKKRRARINNCLNELKTLILDATKKDPARHSKLEKADILEMTVKHLESMQRHSVALSAATESTVANKFKAGFTECTNEVGGE
;
A
#
# COMPACT_ATOMS: atom_id res chain seq x y z
N MET A 1 -17.03 87.15 -36.60
CA MET A 1 -15.61 86.89 -36.95
C MET A 1 -14.99 86.18 -35.76
N THR A 2 -14.24 85.11 -36.04
CA THR A 2 -13.36 84.31 -35.17
C THR A 2 -14.05 83.51 -34.05
N SER A 3 -14.12 82.19 -34.17
CA SER A 3 -13.18 81.18 -33.63
C SER A 3 -13.76 80.59 -32.33
N GLY A 4 -13.71 79.30 -32.05
CA GLY A 4 -13.12 78.14 -32.70
C GLY A 4 -13.62 76.89 -31.99
N VAL A 5 -13.61 75.78 -32.71
CA VAL A 5 -13.96 74.45 -32.20
C VAL A 5 -12.74 73.90 -31.46
N ALA A 6 -12.91 73.43 -30.23
CA ALA A 6 -11.93 72.61 -29.53
C ALA A 6 -12.65 71.45 -28.83
N ALA A 7 -12.27 70.24 -29.24
CA ALA A 7 -12.63 68.98 -28.61
C ALA A 7 -11.82 68.75 -27.33
N ALA A 8 -12.43 68.09 -26.35
CA ALA A 8 -11.82 67.17 -25.38
C ALA A 8 -12.98 66.51 -24.60
N ASP A 9 -13.37 65.29 -24.93
CA ASP A 9 -12.85 64.01 -24.37
C ASP A 9 -13.20 63.81 -22.88
N ASP A 10 -14.25 63.02 -22.68
CA ASP A 10 -14.41 61.91 -21.73
C ASP A 10 -13.85 62.02 -20.29
N PRO A 11 -14.70 62.16 -19.26
CA PRO A 11 -14.31 61.84 -17.90
C PRO A 11 -14.58 60.35 -17.61
N LEU A 12 -13.52 59.58 -17.81
CA LEU A 12 -13.18 58.28 -17.24
C LEU A 12 -14.13 57.76 -16.15
N SER A 13 -14.87 56.70 -16.52
CA SER A 13 -15.59 55.78 -15.65
C SER A 13 -14.70 55.24 -14.52
N GLN A 14 -15.27 55.20 -13.32
CA GLN A 14 -14.63 54.80 -12.07
C GLN A 14 -14.07 53.37 -12.14
N GLY A 15 -12.90 53.21 -11.53
CA GLY A 15 -12.02 52.05 -11.64
C GLY A 15 -12.62 50.69 -11.24
N SER A 16 -12.35 49.71 -12.09
CA SER A 16 -12.38 48.28 -11.76
C SER A 16 -11.18 47.91 -10.87
N PRO A 17 -11.33 47.22 -9.73
CA PRO A 17 -10.20 46.65 -9.01
C PRO A 17 -10.01 45.20 -9.48
N LEU A 18 -9.10 44.96 -10.43
CA LEU A 18 -8.73 43.59 -10.80
C LEU A 18 -7.23 43.45 -11.02
N ALA A 19 -6.44 43.73 -9.99
CA ALA A 19 -4.99 43.48 -10.03
C ALA A 19 -4.33 43.23 -8.66
N THR A 20 -5.04 42.69 -7.66
CA THR A 20 -4.41 42.42 -6.34
C THR A 20 -4.25 40.94 -5.96
N ASP A 21 -4.84 39.98 -6.67
CA ASP A 21 -4.87 38.59 -6.14
C ASP A 21 -3.83 37.61 -6.72
N ALA A 22 -3.12 37.95 -7.80
CA ALA A 22 -2.17 37.01 -8.41
C ALA A 22 -0.94 36.72 -7.52
N CYS A 23 -0.45 37.71 -6.75
CA CYS A 23 0.69 37.52 -5.85
C CYS A 23 0.29 36.73 -4.58
N ALA A 24 -0.92 36.95 -4.06
CA ALA A 24 -1.46 36.23 -2.90
C ALA A 24 -1.76 34.76 -3.23
N GLN A 25 -2.37 34.49 -4.40
CA GLN A 25 -2.68 33.12 -4.83
C GLN A 25 -1.42 32.27 -5.09
N LYS A 26 -0.34 32.87 -5.61
CA LYS A 26 0.94 32.16 -5.80
C LYS A 26 1.58 31.77 -4.46
N LYS A 27 1.49 32.64 -3.45
CA LYS A 27 2.02 32.38 -2.09
C LYS A 27 1.18 31.35 -1.32
N ILE A 28 -0.14 31.36 -1.48
CA ILE A 28 -1.04 30.34 -0.90
C ILE A 28 -0.78 28.98 -1.54
N ASN A 29 -0.61 28.89 -2.86
CA ASN A 29 -0.35 27.62 -3.54
C ASN A 29 1.04 27.02 -3.19
N GLU A 30 2.07 27.87 -3.08
CA GLU A 30 3.39 27.49 -2.57
C GLU A 30 3.32 26.99 -1.11
N ASN A 31 2.60 27.70 -0.24
CA ASN A 31 2.38 27.26 1.14
C ASN A 31 1.55 25.98 1.21
N ASN A 32 0.52 25.81 0.38
CA ASN A 32 -0.31 24.60 0.34
C ASN A 32 0.49 23.41 -0.19
N ARG A 33 1.40 23.61 -1.16
CA ARG A 33 2.33 22.59 -1.66
C ARG A 33 3.43 22.24 -0.66
N ARG A 34 3.82 23.17 0.21
CA ARG A 34 4.76 22.97 1.34
C ARG A 34 4.07 22.41 2.59
N SER A 35 2.78 22.65 2.79
CA SER A 35 1.98 22.25 3.97
C SER A 35 1.16 20.97 3.76
N ASN A 36 0.79 20.63 2.54
CA ASN A 36 0.14 19.34 2.24
C ASN A 36 1.12 18.17 2.28
N LYS A 37 2.39 18.39 1.92
CA LYS A 37 3.44 17.37 2.06
C LYS A 37 3.57 16.84 3.51
N PRO A 38 3.64 17.68 4.56
CA PRO A 38 3.67 17.19 5.94
C PRO A 38 2.35 16.56 6.40
N ILE A 39 1.19 17.01 5.91
CA ILE A 39 -0.12 16.41 6.27
C ILE A 39 -0.28 15.02 5.61
N MET A 40 0.03 14.90 4.32
CA MET A 40 -0.01 13.65 3.58
C MET A 40 1.02 12.65 4.09
N GLU A 41 2.22 13.11 4.44
CA GLU A 41 3.25 12.27 5.05
C GLU A 41 2.84 11.82 6.45
N LYS A 42 2.17 12.67 7.25
CA LYS A 42 1.59 12.26 8.55
C LYS A 42 0.55 11.16 8.35
N LYS A 43 -0.36 11.29 7.38
CA LYS A 43 -1.36 10.26 7.03
C LYS A 43 -0.69 8.97 6.55
N ARG A 44 0.35 9.06 5.72
CA ARG A 44 1.14 7.92 5.24
C ARG A 44 1.83 7.21 6.40
N ARG A 45 2.50 7.94 7.30
CA ARG A 45 3.15 7.39 8.50
C ARG A 45 2.16 6.70 9.43
N ALA A 46 0.99 7.29 9.63
CA ALA A 46 -0.08 6.68 10.41
C ALA A 46 -0.51 5.33 9.81
N ARG A 47 -0.72 5.28 8.48
CA ARG A 47 -1.03 4.03 7.78
C ARG A 47 0.07 2.97 7.96
N ILE A 48 1.34 3.35 7.78
CA ILE A 48 2.47 2.42 7.95
C ILE A 48 2.51 1.87 9.38
N ASN A 49 2.37 2.73 10.39
CA ASN A 49 2.39 2.28 11.78
C ASN A 49 1.17 1.39 12.10
N ASN A 50 0.00 1.67 11.54
CA ASN A 50 -1.18 0.84 11.72
C ASN A 50 -0.97 -0.57 11.14
N CYS A 51 -0.49 -0.65 9.90
CA CYS A 51 -0.18 -1.93 9.27
C CYS A 51 0.91 -2.70 10.03
N LEU A 52 1.93 -2.02 10.57
CA LEU A 52 2.97 -2.69 11.37
C LEU A 52 2.42 -3.26 12.70
N ASN A 53 1.49 -2.55 13.35
CA ASN A 53 0.86 -3.04 14.58
C ASN A 53 -0.07 -4.23 14.32
N GLU A 54 -0.84 -4.16 13.23
CA GLU A 54 -1.68 -5.27 12.78
C GLU A 54 -0.83 -6.49 12.43
N LEU A 55 0.24 -6.28 11.67
CA LEU A 55 1.18 -7.33 11.28
C LEU A 55 1.83 -8.00 12.49
N LYS A 56 2.27 -7.20 13.48
CA LYS A 56 2.79 -7.71 14.74
C LYS A 56 1.79 -8.63 15.43
N THR A 57 0.53 -8.23 15.52
CA THR A 57 -0.53 -9.02 16.16
C THR A 57 -0.74 -10.34 15.45
N LEU A 58 -0.96 -10.29 14.12
CA LEU A 58 -1.17 -11.49 13.29
C LEU A 58 -0.02 -12.48 13.38
N ILE A 59 1.23 -12.00 13.38
CA ILE A 59 2.40 -12.88 13.47
C ILE A 59 2.54 -13.50 14.86
N LEU A 60 2.30 -12.75 15.93
CA LEU A 60 2.35 -13.30 17.30
C LEU A 60 1.29 -14.39 17.49
N ASP A 61 0.08 -14.16 16.97
CA ASP A 61 -1.01 -15.13 17.01
C ASP A 61 -0.67 -16.38 16.17
N ALA A 62 -0.22 -16.20 14.92
CA ALA A 62 0.11 -17.30 14.02
C ALA A 62 1.29 -18.15 14.52
N THR A 63 2.24 -17.53 15.22
CA THR A 63 3.41 -18.22 15.79
C THR A 63 3.23 -18.61 17.26
N LYS A 64 2.05 -18.36 17.86
CA LYS A 64 1.71 -18.64 19.27
C LYS A 64 2.74 -18.07 20.26
N LYS A 65 3.24 -16.87 19.99
CA LYS A 65 4.20 -16.17 20.84
C LYS A 65 3.48 -15.28 21.84
N ASP A 66 4.06 -15.14 23.04
CA ASP A 66 3.48 -14.33 24.10
C ASP A 66 3.52 -12.82 23.78
N PRO A 67 2.36 -12.15 23.63
CA PRO A 67 2.31 -10.74 23.32
C PRO A 67 2.97 -9.85 24.38
N ALA A 68 3.02 -10.26 25.65
CA ALA A 68 3.64 -9.48 26.72
C ALA A 68 5.15 -9.32 26.50
N ARG A 69 5.82 -10.41 26.11
CA ARG A 69 7.25 -10.44 25.79
C ARG A 69 7.59 -9.65 24.53
N HIS A 70 6.61 -9.44 23.66
CA HIS A 70 6.77 -8.77 22.38
C HIS A 70 6.19 -7.35 22.36
N SER A 71 5.74 -6.83 23.51
CA SER A 71 5.21 -5.46 23.67
C SER A 71 6.15 -4.37 23.10
N LYS A 72 7.47 -4.54 23.19
CA LYS A 72 8.48 -3.56 22.79
C LYS A 72 9.28 -3.89 21.51
N LEU A 73 8.74 -4.74 20.63
CA LEU A 73 9.39 -5.11 19.35
C LEU A 73 9.76 -3.88 18.50
N GLU A 74 10.96 -3.91 17.92
CA GLU A 74 11.41 -2.91 16.97
C GLU A 74 10.76 -3.13 15.59
N LYS A 75 10.74 -2.09 14.75
CA LYS A 75 10.15 -2.20 13.41
C LYS A 75 10.86 -3.23 12.53
N ALA A 76 12.19 -3.37 12.70
CA ALA A 76 12.98 -4.35 11.99
C ALA A 76 12.58 -5.78 12.40
N ASP A 77 12.46 -6.05 13.70
CA ASP A 77 12.06 -7.36 14.23
C ASP A 77 10.67 -7.79 13.73
N ILE A 78 9.71 -6.87 13.70
CA ILE A 78 8.35 -7.15 13.18
C ILE A 78 8.44 -7.62 11.73
N LEU A 79 9.21 -6.91 10.91
CA LEU A 79 9.39 -7.25 9.49
C LEU A 79 10.14 -8.56 9.32
N GLU A 80 11.20 -8.79 10.09
CA GLU A 80 12.00 -10.03 10.03
C GLU A 80 11.15 -11.25 10.43
N MET A 81 10.42 -11.16 11.55
CA MET A 81 9.53 -12.24 11.99
C MET A 81 8.45 -12.54 10.94
N THR A 82 7.93 -11.51 10.29
CA THR A 82 6.95 -11.66 9.21
C THR A 82 7.54 -12.40 8.03
N VAL A 83 8.70 -11.97 7.53
CA VAL A 83 9.37 -12.59 6.38
C VAL A 83 9.65 -14.06 6.68
N LYS A 84 10.21 -14.37 7.85
CA LYS A 84 10.48 -15.74 8.27
C LYS A 84 9.21 -16.60 8.31
N HIS A 85 8.09 -16.04 8.74
CA HIS A 85 6.80 -16.75 8.75
C HIS A 85 6.30 -17.02 7.33
N LEU A 86 6.35 -16.03 6.43
CA LEU A 86 5.94 -16.17 5.03
C LEU A 86 6.77 -17.22 4.29
N GLU A 87 8.09 -17.22 4.48
CA GLU A 87 8.95 -18.25 3.91
C GLU A 87 8.61 -19.65 4.45
N SER A 88 8.30 -19.75 5.75
CA SER A 88 7.86 -21.02 6.33
C SER A 88 6.55 -21.48 5.72
N MET A 89 5.56 -20.58 5.55
CA MET A 89 4.30 -20.91 4.90
C MET A 89 4.50 -21.40 3.47
N GLN A 90 5.36 -20.73 2.69
CA GLN A 90 5.65 -21.13 1.31
C GLN A 90 6.33 -22.50 1.24
N ARG A 91 7.29 -22.79 2.13
CA ARG A 91 7.91 -24.12 2.20
C ARG A 91 6.87 -25.19 2.54
N HIS A 92 5.97 -24.90 3.48
CA HIS A 92 4.91 -25.83 3.87
C HIS A 92 3.91 -26.06 2.74
N SER A 93 3.53 -25.01 1.98
CA SER A 93 2.61 -25.17 0.85
C SER A 93 3.22 -26.01 -0.27
N VAL A 94 4.49 -25.77 -0.61
CA VAL A 94 5.21 -26.57 -1.62
C VAL A 94 5.33 -28.03 -1.19
N ALA A 95 5.68 -28.27 0.08
CA ALA A 95 5.76 -29.62 0.63
C ALA A 95 4.40 -30.33 0.59
N LEU A 96 3.31 -29.64 0.92
CA LEU A 96 1.95 -30.19 0.82
C LEU A 96 1.60 -30.54 -0.63
N SER A 97 1.84 -29.63 -1.58
CA SER A 97 1.56 -29.90 -3.00
C SER A 97 2.34 -31.11 -3.52
N ALA A 98 3.64 -31.20 -3.23
CA ALA A 98 4.46 -32.35 -3.62
C ALA A 98 3.98 -33.65 -2.95
N ALA A 99 3.59 -33.60 -1.67
CA ALA A 99 3.04 -34.76 -0.97
C ALA A 99 1.70 -35.21 -1.59
N THR A 100 0.83 -34.29 -2.01
CA THR A 100 -0.42 -34.64 -2.69
C THR A 100 -0.18 -35.30 -4.03
N GLU A 101 0.75 -34.78 -4.83
CA GLU A 101 1.11 -35.37 -6.13
C GLU A 101 1.67 -36.79 -5.95
N SER A 102 2.60 -36.96 -5.01
CA SER A 102 3.17 -38.27 -4.69
C SER A 102 2.10 -39.25 -4.19
N THR A 103 1.16 -38.79 -3.36
CA THR A 103 0.06 -39.63 -2.86
C THR A 103 -0.84 -40.11 -4.01
N VAL A 104 -1.14 -39.24 -4.98
CA VAL A 104 -1.94 -39.60 -6.16
C VAL A 104 -1.17 -40.61 -7.03
N ALA A 105 0.11 -40.36 -7.30
CA ALA A 105 0.95 -41.26 -8.08
C ALA A 105 1.09 -42.65 -7.42
N ASN A 106 1.27 -42.69 -6.10
CA ASN A 106 1.37 -43.93 -5.33
C ASN A 106 0.06 -44.71 -5.34
N LYS A 107 -1.09 -44.04 -5.18
CA LYS A 107 -2.42 -44.66 -5.28
C LYS A 107 -2.69 -45.23 -6.66
N PHE A 108 -2.36 -44.49 -7.71
CA PHE A 108 -2.49 -44.96 -9.09
C PHE A 108 -1.62 -46.19 -9.35
N LYS A 109 -0.35 -46.13 -8.94
CA LYS A 109 0.59 -47.25 -9.10
C LYS A 109 0.10 -48.50 -8.36
N ALA A 110 -0.37 -48.35 -7.13
CA ALA A 110 -0.89 -49.48 -6.35
C ALA A 110 -2.08 -50.16 -7.04
N GLY A 111 -3.09 -49.38 -7.46
CA GLY A 111 -4.25 -49.93 -8.18
C GLY A 111 -3.88 -50.54 -9.53
N PHE A 112 -2.93 -49.95 -10.26
CA PHE A 112 -2.42 -50.53 -11.50
C PHE A 112 -1.74 -51.88 -11.25
N THR A 113 -0.87 -51.97 -10.23
CA THR A 113 -0.18 -53.22 -9.90
C THR A 113 -1.13 -54.33 -9.44
N GLU A 114 -2.18 -53.97 -8.72
CA GLU A 114 -3.24 -54.90 -8.28
C GLU A 114 -3.93 -55.51 -9.50
N CYS A 115 -4.43 -54.67 -10.42
CA CYS A 115 -5.04 -55.14 -11.67
C CYS A 115 -4.09 -56.03 -12.46
N THR A 116 -2.82 -55.65 -12.64
CA THR A 116 -1.86 -56.46 -13.44
C THR A 116 -1.57 -57.82 -12.81
N ASN A 117 -1.58 -57.92 -11.49
CA ASN A 117 -1.34 -59.17 -10.78
C ASN A 117 -2.53 -60.12 -10.91
N GLU A 118 -3.75 -59.61 -10.98
CA GLU A 118 -4.96 -60.42 -11.20
C GLU A 118 -5.01 -61.06 -12.58
N VAL A 119 -4.54 -60.36 -13.63
CA VAL A 119 -4.55 -60.88 -15.03
C VAL A 119 -3.31 -61.69 -15.41
N GLY A 120 -2.21 -61.57 -14.67
CA GLY A 120 -0.95 -62.28 -14.96
C GLY A 120 -0.68 -63.50 -14.08
N GLY A 121 -1.57 -63.80 -13.13
CA GLY A 121 -1.48 -64.96 -12.24
C GLY A 121 -2.25 -66.17 -12.75
N GLU A 122 -1.84 -66.70 -13.91
CA GLU A 122 -2.13 -68.09 -14.35
C GLU A 122 -0.83 -68.79 -14.76
#